data_AF-A1ZTD9-F1
#
_entry.id   AF-A1ZTD9-F1
#
_cell.length_a   1.000
_cell.length_b   1.000
_cell.length_c   1.000
_cell.angle_alpha   90.00
_cell.angle_beta   90.00
_cell.angle_gamma   90.00
#
_symmetry.space_group_name_H-M   'P 1'
#
loop_
_entity.id
_entity.type
_entity.pdbx_description
1 polymer ?
#
loop_
_entity_poly.entity_id
_entity_poly.type
_entity_poly.pdbx_seq_one_letter_code
_entity_poly.pdbx_strand_id
1 'polypeptide(L)'
;MLNLEKIADIYSYNDYDTEELMHIQSIKKAKDWLLKTDKEKQDYRKSYLQMLTVHFQDEQDLEYIKQAVLVTDRILTFLQKATYYQNLSDNISSSEEPFYRIYNMLWCEKEYLLYFTSIRAIKVHVPIDLFKPLIIKIEDTKKYKEYELDRLFKEYNKMLSLFMSK
;
A
#
# COMPACT_ATOMS: atom_id res chain seq x y z
N MET A 1 1.25 16.36 23.16
CA MET A 1 0.65 15.15 22.56
C MET A 1 0.21 14.25 23.70
N LEU A 2 -1.00 13.66 23.67
CA LEU A 2 -1.46 12.76 24.73
C LEU A 2 -0.60 11.48 24.76
N ASN A 3 -0.13 11.06 25.94
CA ASN A 3 0.63 9.81 26.10
C ASN A 3 -0.34 8.63 26.28
N LEU A 4 -0.70 7.98 25.16
CA LEU A 4 -1.66 6.87 25.15
C LEU A 4 -1.13 5.62 25.87
N GLU A 5 0.19 5.42 25.91
CA GLU A 5 0.84 4.33 26.66
C GLU A 5 0.52 4.45 28.14
N LYS A 6 0.83 5.64 28.70
CA LYS A 6 0.58 5.94 30.11
C LYS A 6 -0.90 5.84 30.48
N ILE A 7 -1.80 6.21 29.57
CA ILE A 7 -3.24 6.10 29.79
C ILE A 7 -3.67 4.63 29.80
N ALA A 8 -3.23 3.82 28.84
CA ALA A 8 -3.53 2.39 28.81
C ALA A 8 -3.00 1.65 30.05
N ASP A 9 -1.80 2.02 30.52
CA ASP A 9 -1.20 1.46 31.74
C ASP A 9 -2.03 1.80 32.99
N ILE A 10 -2.48 3.06 33.11
CA ILE A 10 -3.35 3.49 34.21
C ILE A 10 -4.68 2.73 34.18
N TYR A 11 -5.30 2.59 33.01
CA TYR A 11 -6.57 1.84 32.86
C TYR A 11 -6.41 0.38 33.25
N SER A 12 -5.34 -0.26 32.79
CA SER A 12 -5.06 -1.66 33.09
C SER A 12 -4.73 -1.88 34.57
N TYR A 13 -3.95 -0.97 35.17
CA TYR A 13 -3.57 -1.07 36.59
C TYR A 13 -4.74 -0.87 37.54
N ASN A 14 -5.66 0.05 37.21
CA ASN A 14 -6.82 0.36 38.06
C ASN A 14 -8.06 -0.49 37.72
N ASP A 15 -7.94 -1.46 36.81
CA ASP A 15 -9.05 -2.32 36.35
C ASP A 15 -10.27 -1.50 35.90
N TYR A 16 -10.01 -0.43 35.13
CA TYR A 16 -11.06 0.40 34.54
C TYR A 16 -11.74 -0.31 33.37
N ASP A 17 -12.85 0.28 32.90
CA ASP A 17 -13.72 -0.31 31.89
C ASP A 17 -12.93 -0.85 30.67
N THR A 18 -13.25 -2.09 30.30
CA THR A 18 -12.54 -2.81 29.24
C THR A 18 -12.84 -2.24 27.85
N GLU A 19 -14.05 -1.73 27.61
CA GLU A 19 -14.41 -1.11 26.32
C GLU A 19 -13.66 0.20 26.12
N GLU A 20 -13.55 1.03 27.17
CA GLU A 20 -12.75 2.25 27.15
C GLU A 20 -11.27 1.96 26.86
N LEU A 21 -10.70 0.93 27.52
CA LEU A 21 -9.34 0.48 27.27
C LEU A 21 -9.15 0.01 25.81
N MET A 22 -10.12 -0.71 25.26
CA MET A 22 -10.08 -1.16 23.85
C MET A 22 -10.03 0.02 22.87
N HIS A 23 -10.74 1.11 23.14
CA HIS A 23 -10.66 2.32 22.33
C HIS A 23 -9.28 2.97 22.39
N ILE A 24 -8.70 3.10 23.58
CA ILE A 24 -7.35 3.65 23.78
C ILE A 24 -6.32 2.81 23.01
N GLN A 25 -6.37 1.49 23.17
CA GLN A 25 -5.47 0.55 22.50
C GLN A 25 -5.62 0.58 20.98
N SER A 26 -6.85 0.69 20.48
CA SER A 26 -7.13 0.79 19.03
C SER A 26 -6.50 2.04 18.41
N ILE A 27 -6.62 3.19 19.08
CA ILE A 27 -5.99 4.45 18.63
C ILE A 27 -4.46 4.33 18.70
N LYS A 28 -3.92 3.76 19.78
CA LYS A 28 -2.47 3.52 19.91
C LYS A 28 -1.96 2.68 18.74
N LYS A 29 -2.59 1.53 18.47
CA LYS A 29 -2.23 0.63 17.36
C LYS A 29 -2.28 1.34 16.00
N ALA A 30 -3.29 2.17 15.75
CA ALA A 30 -3.39 2.94 14.51
C ALA A 30 -2.25 3.96 14.36
N LYS A 31 -1.88 4.66 15.43
CA LYS A 31 -0.75 5.60 15.42
C LYS A 31 0.59 4.90 15.25
N ASP A 32 0.80 3.80 15.98
CA ASP A 32 2.01 3.00 15.88
C ASP A 32 2.19 2.43 14.47
N TRP A 33 1.07 2.04 13.82
CA TRP A 33 1.09 1.63 12.43
C TRP A 33 1.57 2.75 11.49
N LEU A 34 1.04 3.97 11.65
CA LEU A 34 1.41 5.09 10.79
C LEU A 34 2.90 5.48 10.91
N LEU A 35 3.51 5.25 12.08
CA LEU A 35 4.94 5.50 12.32
C LEU A 35 5.87 4.47 11.67
N LYS A 36 5.36 3.31 11.24
CA LYS A 36 6.17 2.28 10.58
C LYS A 36 6.58 2.72 9.18
N THR A 37 7.81 2.35 8.81
CA THR A 37 8.31 2.44 7.44
C THR A 37 7.49 1.55 6.50
N ASP A 38 7.52 1.86 5.20
CA ASP A 38 6.85 1.03 4.18
C ASP A 38 7.30 -0.43 4.23
N LYS A 39 8.60 -0.66 4.49
CA LYS A 39 9.17 -2.00 4.63
C LYS A 39 8.56 -2.75 5.81
N GLU A 40 8.52 -2.14 6.99
CA GLU A 40 7.95 -2.76 8.19
C GLU A 40 6.46 -3.09 8.02
N LYS A 41 5.70 -2.18 7.38
CA LYS A 41 4.28 -2.40 7.08
C LYS A 41 4.10 -3.58 6.12
N GLN A 42 4.94 -3.66 5.10
CA GLN A 42 4.86 -4.71 4.10
C GLN A 42 5.33 -6.08 4.64
N ASP A 43 6.38 -6.10 5.47
CA ASP A 43 6.85 -7.32 6.14
C ASP A 43 5.77 -7.87 7.10
N TYR A 44 5.10 -6.99 7.86
CA TYR A 44 3.94 -7.38 8.68
C TYR A 44 2.84 -8.04 7.84
N ARG A 45 2.52 -7.47 6.66
CA ARG A 45 1.47 -8.01 5.77
C ARG A 45 1.82 -9.37 5.19
N LYS A 46 3.09 -9.59 4.85
CA LYS A 46 3.57 -10.90 4.40
C LYS A 46 3.42 -11.95 5.49
N SER A 47 3.82 -11.63 6.72
CA SER A 47 3.66 -12.53 7.88
C SER A 47 2.18 -12.81 8.17
N TYR A 48 1.33 -11.79 8.10
CA TYR A 48 -0.11 -11.95 8.27
C TYR A 48 -0.74 -12.80 7.17
N LEU A 49 -0.34 -12.60 5.91
CA LEU A 49 -0.79 -13.40 4.79
C LEU A 49 -0.38 -14.87 4.95
N GLN A 50 0.85 -15.16 5.40
CA GLN A 50 1.30 -16.52 5.69
C GLN A 50 0.37 -17.19 6.71
N MET A 51 0.06 -16.50 7.80
CA MET A 51 -0.88 -16.98 8.82
C MET A 51 -2.27 -17.26 8.22
N LEU A 52 -2.82 -16.34 7.41
CA LEU A 52 -4.10 -16.55 6.72
C LEU A 52 -4.07 -17.77 5.80
N THR A 53 -3.00 -17.95 5.03
CA THR A 53 -2.90 -19.08 4.08
C THR A 53 -2.78 -20.44 4.77
N VAL A 54 -2.29 -20.49 6.01
CA VAL A 54 -2.17 -21.73 6.78
C VAL A 54 -3.47 -22.05 7.52
N HIS A 55 -4.12 -21.03 8.09
CA HIS A 55 -5.22 -21.24 9.04
C HIS A 55 -6.61 -20.85 8.52
N PHE A 56 -6.71 -20.08 7.43
CA PHE A 56 -7.94 -19.46 6.94
C PHE A 56 -8.03 -19.50 5.39
N GLN A 57 -7.93 -20.70 4.82
CA GLN A 57 -7.86 -20.88 3.36
C GLN A 57 -9.15 -20.50 2.61
N ASP A 58 -10.31 -20.64 3.26
CA ASP A 58 -11.63 -20.38 2.66
C ASP A 58 -12.09 -18.92 2.80
N GLU A 59 -11.19 -18.01 3.20
CA GLU A 59 -11.56 -16.63 3.42
C GLU A 59 -11.82 -15.91 2.08
N GLN A 60 -13.03 -15.35 1.93
CA GLN A 60 -13.54 -14.80 0.66
C GLN A 60 -12.59 -13.78 -0.01
N ASP A 61 -11.86 -12.99 0.80
CA ASP A 61 -10.97 -11.94 0.32
C ASP A 61 -9.52 -12.39 0.12
N LEU A 62 -9.19 -13.67 0.39
CA LEU A 62 -7.81 -14.11 0.48
C LEU A 62 -7.03 -13.88 -0.82
N GLU A 63 -7.67 -14.08 -1.97
CA GLU A 63 -7.03 -13.85 -3.27
C GLU A 63 -6.76 -12.36 -3.53
N TYR A 64 -7.68 -11.46 -3.14
CA TYR A 64 -7.43 -10.02 -3.17
C TYR A 64 -6.26 -9.64 -2.25
N ILE A 65 -6.23 -10.18 -1.02
CA ILE A 65 -5.15 -9.91 -0.06
C ILE A 65 -3.80 -10.36 -0.62
N LYS A 66 -3.71 -11.58 -1.16
CA LYS A 66 -2.51 -12.09 -1.84
C LYS A 66 -2.05 -11.14 -2.94
N GLN A 67 -2.98 -10.73 -3.79
CA GLN A 67 -2.69 -9.87 -4.92
C GLN A 67 -2.26 -8.47 -4.48
N ALA A 68 -2.89 -7.89 -3.45
CA ALA A 68 -2.53 -6.59 -2.89
C ALA A 68 -1.13 -6.60 -2.27
N VAL A 69 -0.75 -7.66 -1.56
CA VAL A 69 0.61 -7.83 -1.03
C VAL A 69 1.62 -7.90 -2.18
N LEU A 70 1.36 -8.70 -3.22
CA LEU A 70 2.22 -8.82 -4.40
C LEU A 70 2.39 -7.50 -5.15
N VAL A 71 1.30 -6.78 -5.40
CA VAL A 71 1.31 -5.47 -6.08
C VAL A 71 2.10 -4.46 -5.26
N THR A 72 1.90 -4.43 -3.93
CA THR A 72 2.63 -3.52 -3.04
C THR A 72 4.14 -3.72 -3.18
N ASP A 73 4.63 -4.97 -3.21
CA ASP A 73 6.06 -5.26 -3.42
C ASP A 73 6.58 -4.72 -4.76
N ARG A 74 5.80 -4.86 -5.83
CA ARG A 74 6.18 -4.37 -7.17
C ARG A 74 6.24 -2.85 -7.20
N ILE A 75 5.25 -2.18 -6.62
CA ILE A 75 5.21 -0.72 -6.52
C ILE A 75 6.42 -0.23 -5.72
N LEU A 76 6.69 -0.81 -4.54
CA LEU A 76 7.86 -0.43 -3.74
C LEU A 76 9.17 -0.63 -4.50
N THR A 77 9.32 -1.76 -5.19
CA THR A 77 10.52 -2.04 -6.02
C THR A 77 10.68 -1.00 -7.13
N PHE A 78 9.59 -0.68 -7.84
CA PHE A 78 9.58 0.35 -8.87
C PHE A 78 9.99 1.72 -8.31
N LEU A 79 9.36 2.15 -7.21
CA LEU A 79 9.62 3.45 -6.60
C LEU A 79 11.06 3.59 -6.09
N GLN A 80 11.65 2.50 -5.57
CA GLN A 80 13.05 2.43 -5.15
C GLN A 80 14.01 2.54 -6.34
N LYS A 81 13.76 1.82 -7.43
CA LYS A 81 14.64 1.82 -8.61
C LYS A 81 14.57 3.11 -9.42
N ALA A 82 13.41 3.76 -9.46
CA ALA A 82 13.21 4.90 -10.33
C ALA A 82 13.81 6.21 -9.78
N THR A 83 14.11 6.30 -8.47
CA THR A 83 14.74 7.46 -7.77
C THR A 83 14.34 8.84 -8.32
N TYR A 84 13.07 8.99 -8.72
CA TYR A 84 12.64 10.08 -9.60
C TYR A 84 12.58 11.43 -8.88
N TYR A 85 12.43 11.41 -7.55
CA TYR A 85 12.33 12.61 -6.71
C TYR A 85 13.66 13.27 -6.33
N GLN A 86 14.81 12.64 -6.60
CA GLN A 86 16.09 13.23 -6.17
C GLN A 86 16.48 14.48 -6.99
N ASN A 87 15.84 14.71 -8.16
CA ASN A 87 16.13 15.84 -9.04
C ASN A 87 14.83 16.45 -9.64
N LEU A 88 13.87 16.84 -8.80
CA LEU A 88 12.72 17.63 -9.24
C LEU A 88 13.21 18.99 -9.76
N SER A 89 13.33 19.16 -11.08
CA SER A 89 13.33 20.48 -11.69
C SER A 89 11.88 20.94 -11.86
N ASP A 90 11.61 22.23 -11.68
CA ASP A 90 10.29 22.83 -11.93
C ASP A 90 9.78 22.58 -13.36
N ASN A 91 10.69 22.22 -14.28
CA ASN A 91 10.39 21.89 -15.67
C ASN A 91 10.69 20.41 -15.96
N ILE A 92 9.64 19.61 -16.13
CA ILE A 92 9.73 18.23 -16.64
C ILE A 92 9.57 18.29 -18.16
N SER A 93 10.44 17.61 -18.91
CA SER A 93 10.33 17.58 -20.38
C SER A 93 9.07 16.84 -20.81
N SER A 94 8.50 17.19 -21.97
CA SER A 94 7.30 16.51 -22.50
C SER A 94 7.49 15.01 -22.71
N SER A 95 8.73 14.54 -22.90
CA SER A 95 9.05 13.12 -23.03
C SER A 95 9.05 12.37 -21.70
N GLU A 96 9.36 13.05 -20.60
CA GLU A 96 9.44 12.46 -19.25
C GLU A 96 8.11 12.58 -18.49
N GLU A 97 7.26 13.54 -18.87
CA GLU A 97 5.95 13.80 -18.27
C GLU A 97 5.08 12.55 -18.05
N PRO A 98 4.94 11.61 -19.01
CA PRO A 98 4.10 10.43 -18.80
C PRO A 98 4.65 9.51 -17.71
N PHE A 99 5.97 9.32 -17.68
CA PHE A 99 6.62 8.47 -16.69
C PHE A 99 6.55 9.11 -15.29
N TYR A 100 6.77 10.42 -15.21
CA TYR A 100 6.58 11.18 -13.96
C TYR A 100 5.17 10.98 -13.40
N ARG A 101 4.14 11.09 -14.24
CA ARG A 101 2.75 10.92 -13.80
C ARG A 101 2.46 9.50 -13.33
N ILE A 102 2.94 8.48 -14.05
CA ILE A 102 2.85 7.08 -13.62
C ILE A 102 3.50 6.91 -12.24
N TYR A 103 4.68 7.48 -12.06
CA TYR A 103 5.42 7.39 -10.81
C TYR A 103 4.65 7.98 -9.62
N ASN A 104 4.10 9.19 -9.77
CA ASN A 104 3.29 9.82 -8.73
C ASN A 104 2.00 9.04 -8.42
N MET A 105 1.31 8.52 -9.44
CA MET A 105 0.08 7.75 -9.23
C MET A 105 0.35 6.41 -8.54
N LEU A 106 1.46 5.73 -8.87
CA LEU A 106 1.88 4.53 -8.14
C LEU A 106 2.34 4.86 -6.71
N TRP A 107 2.92 6.05 -6.48
CA TRP A 107 3.20 6.53 -5.13
C TRP A 107 1.92 6.76 -4.31
N CYS A 108 0.89 7.37 -4.89
CA CYS A 108 -0.42 7.51 -4.24
C CYS A 108 -1.06 6.15 -3.93
N GLU A 109 -1.00 5.22 -4.89
CA GLU A 109 -1.50 3.85 -4.69
C GLU A 109 -0.78 3.15 -3.52
N LYS A 110 0.55 3.31 -3.42
CA LYS A 110 1.33 2.80 -2.27
C LYS A 110 0.82 3.37 -0.95
N GLU A 111 0.57 4.68 -0.88
CA GLU A 111 0.04 5.32 0.32
C GLU A 111 -1.32 4.71 0.71
N TYR A 112 -2.25 4.58 -0.23
CA TYR A 112 -3.55 3.93 0.05
C TYR A 112 -3.39 2.48 0.48
N LEU A 113 -2.54 1.73 -0.23
CA LEU A 113 -2.27 0.35 0.11
C LEU A 113 -1.74 0.26 1.53
N LEU A 114 -0.80 1.10 1.97
CA LEU A 114 -0.13 0.97 3.27
C LEU A 114 -0.76 1.79 4.42
N TYR A 115 -1.79 2.60 4.15
CA TYR A 115 -2.39 3.48 5.15
C TYR A 115 -3.00 2.72 6.32
N PHE A 116 -3.80 1.69 6.04
CA PHE A 116 -4.45 0.88 7.07
C PHE A 116 -3.64 -0.37 7.41
N THR A 117 -3.69 -0.79 8.68
CA THR A 117 -3.10 -2.06 9.11
C THR A 117 -3.74 -3.25 8.38
N SER A 118 -5.07 -3.22 8.21
CA SER A 118 -5.81 -4.26 7.49
C SER A 118 -6.01 -3.88 6.03
N ILE A 119 -5.64 -4.79 5.12
CA ILE A 119 -5.93 -4.65 3.68
C ILE A 119 -7.45 -4.57 3.42
N ARG A 120 -8.29 -5.19 4.26
CA ARG A 120 -9.76 -5.14 4.11
C ARG A 120 -10.36 -3.75 4.37
N ALA A 121 -9.62 -2.89 5.07
CA ALA A 121 -10.03 -1.52 5.34
C ALA A 121 -9.77 -0.57 4.16
N ILE A 122 -9.03 -1.01 3.14
CA ILE A 122 -8.81 -0.23 1.93
C ILE A 122 -10.14 -0.12 1.16
N LYS A 123 -10.54 1.11 0.84
CA LYS A 123 -11.80 1.42 0.15
C LYS A 123 -11.60 2.07 -1.22
N VAL A 124 -10.36 2.43 -1.55
CA VAL A 124 -10.03 3.16 -2.76
C VAL A 124 -8.70 2.67 -3.32
N HIS A 125 -8.65 2.60 -4.64
CA HIS A 125 -7.44 2.37 -5.42
C HIS A 125 -7.40 3.38 -6.57
N VAL A 126 -6.22 3.67 -7.07
CA VAL A 126 -6.04 4.48 -8.28
C VAL A 126 -6.63 3.74 -9.49
N PRO A 127 -7.56 4.32 -10.26
CA PRO A 127 -8.14 3.62 -11.41
C PRO A 127 -7.10 3.31 -12.49
N ILE A 128 -7.15 2.10 -13.06
CA ILE A 128 -6.25 1.68 -14.15
C ILE A 128 -6.34 2.61 -15.38
N ASP A 129 -7.52 3.22 -15.59
CA ASP A 129 -7.78 4.11 -16.72
C ASP A 129 -6.93 5.39 -16.68
N LEU A 130 -6.45 5.82 -15.51
CA LEU A 130 -5.52 6.94 -15.41
C LEU A 130 -4.13 6.60 -15.99
N PHE A 131 -3.75 5.33 -15.97
CA PHE A 131 -2.44 4.87 -16.45
C PHE A 131 -2.45 4.55 -17.94
N LYS A 132 -3.55 4.04 -18.50
CA LYS A 132 -3.66 3.61 -19.91
C LYS A 132 -3.08 4.63 -20.92
N PRO A 133 -3.51 5.90 -20.96
CA PRO A 133 -2.98 6.86 -21.92
C PRO A 133 -1.51 7.21 -21.68
N LEU A 134 -0.99 7.02 -20.46
CA LEU A 134 0.41 7.25 -20.12
C LEU A 134 1.28 6.07 -20.57
N ILE A 135 0.79 4.85 -20.35
CA ILE A 135 1.46 3.60 -20.75
C ILE A 135 1.68 3.59 -22.27
N ILE A 136 0.65 3.91 -23.06
CA ILE A 136 0.75 3.97 -24.54
C ILE A 136 1.90 4.90 -24.99
N LYS A 137 2.15 5.99 -24.26
CA LYS A 137 3.25 6.93 -24.60
C LYS A 137 4.64 6.39 -24.27
N ILE A 138 4.75 5.40 -23.38
CA ILE A 138 6.04 4.94 -22.85
C ILE A 138 6.32 3.46 -23.05
N GLU A 139 5.38 2.66 -23.55
CA GLU A 139 5.49 1.20 -23.64
C GLU A 139 6.70 0.72 -24.45
N ASP A 140 7.08 1.47 -25.47
CA ASP A 140 8.25 1.17 -26.31
C ASP A 140 9.58 1.68 -25.73
N THR A 141 9.56 2.42 -24.63
CA THR A 141 10.76 3.02 -24.05
C THR A 141 11.61 2.00 -23.29
N LYS A 142 12.92 2.26 -23.23
CA LYS A 142 13.85 1.46 -22.42
C LYS A 142 13.44 1.43 -20.94
N LYS A 143 12.99 2.57 -20.39
CA LYS A 143 12.53 2.69 -18.99
C LYS A 143 11.38 1.74 -18.69
N TYR A 144 10.37 1.67 -19.56
CA TYR A 144 9.22 0.79 -19.37
C TYR A 144 9.63 -0.68 -19.22
N LYS A 145 10.58 -1.13 -20.05
CA LYS A 145 11.14 -2.49 -20.00
C LYS A 145 12.02 -2.71 -18.78
N GLU A 146 12.93 -1.78 -18.49
CA GLU A 146 13.87 -1.85 -17.36
C GLU A 146 13.16 -1.93 -16.00
N TYR A 147 12.04 -1.21 -15.87
CA TYR A 147 11.22 -1.21 -14.65
C TYR A 147 10.13 -2.29 -14.62
N GLU A 148 10.06 -3.17 -15.63
CA GLU A 148 9.05 -4.23 -15.75
C GLU A 148 7.60 -3.70 -15.59
N LEU A 149 7.30 -2.51 -16.13
CA LEU A 149 6.01 -1.85 -15.92
C LEU A 149 4.84 -2.65 -16.50
N ASP A 150 5.04 -3.38 -17.59
CA ASP A 150 4.04 -4.33 -18.14
C ASP A 150 3.57 -5.33 -17.08
N ARG A 151 4.53 -5.97 -16.41
CA ARG A 151 4.25 -6.96 -15.37
C ARG A 151 3.61 -6.31 -14.15
N LEU A 152 4.05 -5.11 -13.76
CA LEU A 152 3.43 -4.36 -12.67
C LEU A 152 1.95 -4.09 -12.97
N PHE A 153 1.64 -3.54 -14.13
CA PHE A 153 0.27 -3.17 -14.49
C PHE A 153 -0.63 -4.37 -14.74
N LYS A 154 -0.10 -5.50 -15.23
CA LYS A 154 -0.84 -6.76 -15.32
C LYS A 154 -1.30 -7.24 -13.94
N GLU A 155 -0.39 -7.29 -12.97
CA GLU A 155 -0.72 -7.70 -11.60
C GLU A 155 -1.64 -6.68 -10.91
N TYR A 156 -1.44 -5.39 -11.19
CA TYR A 156 -2.29 -4.32 -10.68
C TYR A 156 -3.73 -4.43 -11.19
N ASN A 157 -3.92 -4.67 -12.49
CA ASN A 157 -5.25 -4.85 -13.07
C ASN A 157 -5.96 -6.09 -12.49
N LYS A 158 -5.22 -7.17 -12.21
CA LYS A 158 -5.77 -8.33 -11.49
C LYS A 158 -6.23 -7.94 -10.08
N MET A 159 -5.44 -7.17 -9.34
CA MET A 159 -5.81 -6.68 -8.01
C MET A 159 -7.10 -5.86 -8.03
N LEU A 160 -7.22 -4.93 -8.97
CA LEU A 160 -8.41 -4.09 -9.11
C LEU A 160 -9.66 -4.92 -9.46
N SER A 161 -9.50 -5.93 -10.33
CA SER A 161 -10.60 -6.83 -10.68
C SER A 161 -11.12 -7.59 -9.46
N LEU A 162 -10.20 -8.12 -8.64
CA LEU A 162 -10.52 -8.81 -7.39
C LEU A 162 -11.18 -7.88 -6.35
N PHE A 163 -10.74 -6.62 -6.29
CA PHE A 163 -11.33 -5.61 -5.42
C PHE A 163 -12.77 -5.29 -5.81
N MET A 164 -13.07 -5.21 -7.11
CA MET A 164 -14.42 -4.92 -7.62
C MET A 164 -15.37 -6.12 -7.54
N SER A 165 -14.84 -7.34 -7.45
CA SER A 165 -15.64 -8.57 -7.34
C SER A 165 -15.95 -8.99 -5.89
N LYS A 166 -15.42 -8.26 -4.92
CA LYS A 166 -15.66 -8.47 -3.49
C LYS A 166 -16.99 -7.87 -3.07
#